data_AF-A0A1G0VAT4-F1
#
_entry.id   AF-A0A1G0VAT4-F1
#
_cell.length_a   1.000
_cell.length_b   1.000
_cell.length_c   1.000
_cell.angle_alpha   90.00
_cell.angle_beta   90.00
_cell.angle_gamma   90.00
#
_symmetry.space_group_name_H-M   'P 1'
#
loop_
_entity.id
_entity.type
_entity.pdbx_description
1 polymer ?
#
loop_
_entity_poly.entity_id
_entity_poly.type
_entity_poly.pdbx_seq_one_letter_code
_entity_poly.pdbx_strand_id
1 'polypeptide(L)'
;MESSKDNTSLDLLSDRMEQLEKRILSIENRLELKNVSETLEDNKPAKVFETDEERDERYESTIGQSWMALIGTIVITTGLCFSLSLSYESLPAIIPPLIGFVLTLGMLGLSFYTRDSYANISKYLVGGAMLLFYFSTLRLHFFVIEPVTQSLSLEIFLLTAVTVINILISLSKKSIYLFCLSLSFGFVTILINPDPVFMFASLTVMVSLSVFIQLKFSWEKVTFFFMPLTYLSHLLWFILHHISPETNTEVTSVFVHSFFISIYSAIFFAGIINRKEAQPETISIASYFFFNSGLVLLVTFIIINTMKAENYAANYFLTSILFIAFAVILWVKEKSEYSTFFNAMAGYFALSLAIISLKIPNYLIWLCWQSLLVTATAVWFRSKFIVVANFFIYAIVLLAYYITTAGVTLVDLSFGIVALTSARILNWNKDRLELKTEQMRNVYLISAFFALPYTFYFTVPEYFISISWIALAVVYYTLSLVLNNRKYRWMSIYTFLLTLVYVAVIGLTSHDNTYKIISFLALGVTLIAISIIYTKRKVKNKIIV
;
A
#
# COMPACT_ATOMS: atom_id res chain seq x y z
N MET A 1 8.35 -55.65 19.37
CA MET A 1 7.58 -56.02 20.58
C MET A 1 6.78 -54.82 21.11
N GLU A 2 6.32 -53.92 20.22
CA GLU A 2 5.67 -52.65 20.59
C GLU A 2 4.21 -52.56 20.10
N SER A 3 3.77 -53.40 19.16
CA SER A 3 2.39 -53.34 18.64
C SER A 3 1.35 -54.10 19.47
N SER A 4 1.72 -54.80 20.55
CA SER A 4 0.76 -55.55 21.38
C SER A 4 0.23 -54.76 22.57
N LYS A 5 0.84 -53.62 22.93
CA LYS A 5 0.39 -52.76 24.04
C LYS A 5 -0.74 -51.80 23.64
N ASP A 6 -0.77 -51.35 22.38
CA ASP A 6 -1.81 -50.44 21.89
C ASP A 6 -3.17 -51.13 21.78
N ASN A 7 -3.22 -52.39 21.32
CA ASN A 7 -4.49 -53.15 21.24
C ASN A 7 -5.12 -53.36 22.62
N THR A 8 -4.32 -53.60 23.67
CA THR A 8 -4.86 -53.78 25.03
C THR A 8 -5.49 -52.50 25.57
N SER A 9 -4.99 -51.32 25.16
CA SER A 9 -5.55 -50.03 25.56
C SER A 9 -6.85 -49.70 24.82
N LEU A 10 -6.94 -50.10 23.55
CA LEU A 10 -8.14 -49.94 22.72
C LEU A 10 -9.26 -50.88 23.16
N ASP A 11 -8.94 -52.13 23.47
CA ASP A 11 -9.92 -53.09 24.01
C ASP A 11 -10.45 -52.61 25.37
N LEU A 12 -9.58 -52.08 26.23
CA LEU A 12 -9.96 -51.57 27.55
C LEU A 12 -10.80 -50.27 27.46
N LEU A 13 -10.59 -49.46 26.42
CA LEU A 13 -11.44 -48.31 26.10
C LEU A 13 -12.80 -48.77 25.55
N SER A 14 -12.82 -49.77 24.68
CA SER A 14 -14.04 -50.36 24.12
C SER A 14 -14.94 -50.93 25.22
N ASP A 15 -14.36 -51.73 26.13
CA ASP A 15 -15.09 -52.30 27.27
C ASP A 15 -15.64 -51.22 28.21
N ARG A 16 -14.88 -50.13 28.42
CA ARG A 16 -15.36 -48.98 29.21
C ARG A 16 -16.51 -48.24 28.55
N MET A 17 -16.47 -48.08 27.23
CA MET A 17 -17.56 -47.46 26.48
C MET A 17 -18.81 -48.32 26.54
N GLU A 18 -18.69 -49.64 26.38
CA GLU A 18 -19.83 -50.55 26.46
C GLU A 18 -20.46 -50.58 27.87
N GLN A 19 -19.64 -50.50 28.92
CA GLN A 19 -20.14 -50.36 30.30
C GLN A 19 -20.85 -49.02 30.55
N LEU A 20 -20.34 -47.91 29.99
CA LEU A 20 -20.98 -46.60 30.10
C LEU A 20 -22.31 -46.58 29.35
N GLU A 21 -22.37 -47.16 28.16
CA GLU A 21 -23.59 -47.27 27.36
C GLU A 21 -24.67 -48.11 28.06
N LYS A 22 -24.30 -49.25 28.65
CA LYS A 22 -25.22 -50.06 29.47
C LYS A 22 -25.74 -49.31 30.69
N ARG A 23 -24.89 -48.49 31.35
CA ARG A 23 -25.34 -47.66 32.49
C ARG A 23 -26.27 -46.56 32.05
N ILE A 24 -26.00 -45.90 30.92
CA ILE A 24 -26.86 -44.87 30.35
C ILE A 24 -28.22 -45.46 29.97
N LEU A 25 -28.25 -46.60 29.27
CA LEU A 25 -29.49 -47.32 28.93
C LEU A 25 -30.31 -47.72 30.17
N SER A 26 -29.65 -48.11 31.26
CA SER A 26 -30.34 -48.42 32.53
C SER A 26 -30.95 -47.19 33.21
N ILE A 27 -30.32 -46.02 33.04
CA ILE A 27 -30.80 -44.74 33.56
C ILE A 27 -31.94 -44.22 32.69
N GLU A 28 -31.82 -44.29 31.37
CA GLU A 28 -32.84 -43.88 30.41
C GLU A 28 -34.13 -44.69 30.57
N ASN A 29 -34.03 -46.02 30.74
CA ASN A 29 -35.17 -46.88 31.01
C ASN A 29 -35.84 -46.59 32.36
N ARG A 30 -35.07 -46.20 33.38
CA ARG A 30 -35.63 -45.80 34.69
C ARG A 30 -36.33 -44.44 34.65
N LEU A 31 -35.96 -43.58 33.71
CA LEU A 31 -36.52 -42.25 33.54
C LEU A 31 -37.63 -42.18 32.46
N GLU A 32 -38.04 -43.34 31.91
CA GLU A 32 -39.01 -43.45 30.81
C GLU A 32 -38.65 -42.57 29.59
N LEU A 33 -37.35 -42.32 29.38
CA LEU A 33 -36.85 -41.55 28.25
C LEU A 33 -36.94 -42.42 26.99
N LYS A 34 -38.08 -42.35 26.31
CA LYS A 34 -38.30 -43.05 25.04
C LYS A 34 -37.27 -42.57 24.01
N ASN A 35 -36.47 -43.50 23.48
CA ASN A 35 -35.46 -43.35 22.41
C ASN A 35 -35.33 -41.95 21.79
N VAL A 36 -34.47 -41.12 22.39
CA VAL A 36 -34.13 -39.78 21.89
C VAL A 36 -33.36 -39.85 20.55
N SER A 37 -32.79 -41.01 20.19
CA SER A 37 -31.98 -41.19 18.99
C SER A 37 -32.72 -41.02 17.66
N GLU A 38 -34.05 -41.18 17.59
CA GLU A 38 -34.81 -40.85 16.36
C GLU A 38 -35.10 -39.34 16.22
N THR A 39 -34.91 -38.54 17.28
CA THR A 39 -35.14 -37.08 17.26
C THR A 39 -33.87 -36.24 17.07
N LEU A 40 -32.70 -36.88 16.93
CA LEU A 40 -31.40 -36.21 16.86
C LEU A 40 -30.84 -36.04 15.44
N GLU A 41 -31.40 -36.69 14.41
CA GLU A 41 -31.07 -36.32 13.01
C GLU A 41 -31.76 -34.99 12.58
N ASP A 42 -32.86 -34.60 13.24
CA ASP A 42 -33.60 -33.37 12.93
C ASP A 42 -33.28 -32.17 13.85
N ASN A 43 -32.47 -32.36 14.90
CA ASN A 43 -32.08 -31.28 15.81
C ASN A 43 -30.56 -31.07 15.86
N LYS A 44 -30.00 -30.61 14.74
CA LYS A 44 -29.00 -29.52 14.83
C LYS A 44 -29.63 -28.42 15.69
N PRO A 45 -28.88 -27.62 16.49
CA PRO A 45 -29.49 -26.47 17.14
C PRO A 45 -30.18 -25.70 16.03
N ALA A 46 -31.52 -25.69 16.04
CA ALA A 46 -32.26 -24.92 15.09
C ALA A 46 -31.70 -23.52 15.28
N LYS A 47 -31.01 -23.00 14.26
CA LYS A 47 -31.04 -21.56 14.05
C LYS A 47 -32.53 -21.30 14.12
N VAL A 48 -32.99 -20.67 15.19
CA VAL A 48 -34.33 -20.09 15.24
C VAL A 48 -34.30 -19.18 14.02
N PHE A 49 -34.86 -19.68 12.91
CA PHE A 49 -35.04 -18.87 11.73
C PHE A 49 -36.13 -17.92 12.20
N GLU A 50 -35.73 -16.73 12.66
CA GLU A 50 -36.66 -15.62 12.89
C GLU A 50 -37.59 -15.64 11.69
N THR A 51 -38.90 -15.72 11.92
CA THR A 51 -39.89 -15.67 10.84
C THR A 51 -39.67 -14.37 10.08
N ASP A 52 -40.00 -14.33 8.78
CA ASP A 52 -39.82 -13.10 8.00
C ASP A 52 -40.58 -11.92 8.65
N GLU A 53 -41.71 -12.20 9.30
CA GLU A 53 -42.46 -11.23 10.13
C GLU A 53 -41.69 -10.76 11.39
N GLU A 54 -41.08 -11.65 12.17
CA GLU A 54 -40.27 -11.25 13.35
C GLU A 54 -39.00 -10.48 12.95
N ARG A 55 -38.42 -10.80 11.79
CA ARG A 55 -37.32 -10.02 11.22
C ARG A 55 -37.79 -8.64 10.81
N ASP A 56 -38.90 -8.56 10.08
CA ASP A 56 -39.46 -7.30 9.61
C ASP A 56 -39.89 -6.40 10.78
N GLU A 57 -40.50 -6.94 11.83
CA GLU A 57 -40.81 -6.21 13.07
C GLU A 57 -39.55 -5.73 13.81
N ARG A 58 -38.50 -6.56 13.88
CA ARG A 58 -37.21 -6.14 14.46
C ARG A 58 -36.53 -5.07 13.62
N TYR A 59 -36.59 -5.18 12.29
CA TYR A 59 -36.07 -4.17 11.37
C TYR A 59 -36.85 -2.86 11.51
N GLU A 60 -38.18 -2.91 11.55
CA GLU A 60 -39.06 -1.75 11.78
C GLU A 60 -38.77 -1.08 13.11
N SER A 61 -38.63 -1.85 14.19
CA SER A 61 -38.27 -1.35 15.52
C SER A 61 -36.88 -0.71 15.54
N THR A 62 -35.90 -1.32 14.87
CA THR A 62 -34.53 -0.77 14.77
C THR A 62 -34.49 0.52 13.96
N ILE A 63 -35.23 0.57 12.84
CA ILE A 63 -35.38 1.76 11.99
C ILE A 63 -36.10 2.86 12.76
N GLY A 64 -37.24 2.55 13.38
CA GLY A 64 -38.05 3.51 14.12
C GLY A 64 -37.32 4.11 15.33
N GLN A 65 -36.63 3.29 16.14
CA GLN A 65 -36.00 3.80 17.37
C GLN A 65 -34.62 4.42 17.14
N SER A 66 -33.83 3.91 16.19
CA SER A 66 -32.43 4.35 16.04
C SER A 66 -32.22 5.26 14.85
N TRP A 67 -32.82 4.96 13.69
CA TRP A 67 -32.63 5.78 12.48
C TRP A 67 -33.43 7.07 12.54
N MET A 68 -34.69 7.03 12.97
CA MET A 68 -35.49 8.26 13.10
C MET A 68 -34.92 9.21 14.15
N ALA A 69 -34.43 8.68 15.27
CA ALA A 69 -33.75 9.47 16.29
C ALA A 69 -32.46 10.13 15.76
N LEU A 70 -31.66 9.40 15.00
CA LEU A 70 -30.44 9.92 14.37
C LEU A 70 -30.77 11.01 13.35
N ILE A 71 -31.65 10.71 12.38
CA ILE A 71 -32.04 11.63 11.31
C ILE A 71 -32.69 12.88 11.90
N GLY A 72 -33.65 12.72 12.82
CA GLY A 72 -34.31 13.83 13.49
C GLY A 72 -33.31 14.73 14.22
N THR A 73 -32.34 14.15 14.93
CA THR A 73 -31.29 14.93 15.59
C THR A 73 -30.43 15.67 14.57
N ILE A 74 -30.01 15.03 13.46
CA ILE A 74 -29.23 15.67 12.40
C ILE A 74 -30.01 16.83 11.77
N VAL A 75 -31.28 16.62 11.42
CA VAL A 75 -32.14 17.63 10.78
C VAL A 75 -32.33 18.83 11.71
N ILE A 76 -32.67 18.61 12.97
CA ILE A 76 -32.85 19.70 13.95
C ILE A 76 -31.53 20.46 14.15
N THR A 77 -30.43 19.74 14.38
CA THR A 77 -29.11 20.35 14.61
C THR A 77 -28.67 21.17 13.40
N THR A 78 -28.87 20.64 12.19
CA THR A 78 -28.54 21.31 10.93
C THR A 78 -29.41 22.55 10.72
N GLY A 79 -30.73 22.45 10.97
CA GLY A 79 -31.64 23.59 10.91
C GLY A 79 -31.26 24.70 11.89
N LEU A 80 -30.84 24.33 13.11
CA LEU A 80 -30.31 25.28 14.09
C LEU A 80 -28.99 25.92 13.61
N CYS A 81 -28.07 25.16 13.01
CA CYS A 81 -26.85 25.73 12.43
C CYS A 81 -27.15 26.71 11.29
N PHE A 82 -28.08 26.38 10.40
CA PHE A 82 -28.51 27.30 9.34
C PHE A 82 -29.16 28.56 9.91
N SER A 83 -30.04 28.42 10.92
CA SER A 83 -30.61 29.59 11.59
C SER A 83 -29.51 30.45 12.20
N LEU A 84 -28.49 29.83 12.81
CA LEU A 84 -27.35 30.56 13.35
C LEU A 84 -26.51 31.21 12.26
N SER A 85 -26.40 30.64 11.05
CA SER A 85 -25.55 31.19 9.97
C SER A 85 -26.14 32.42 9.27
N LEU A 86 -27.43 32.67 9.42
CA LEU A 86 -28.09 33.85 8.84
C LEU A 86 -27.54 35.15 9.44
N SER A 87 -27.42 36.18 8.61
CA SER A 87 -27.10 37.54 9.05
C SER A 87 -28.39 38.27 9.38
N TYR A 88 -28.65 38.50 10.66
CA TYR A 88 -29.83 39.23 11.13
C TYR A 88 -29.48 40.71 11.29
N GLU A 89 -29.90 41.55 10.34
CA GLU A 89 -29.58 42.99 10.33
C GLU A 89 -30.06 43.75 11.58
N SER A 90 -31.12 43.26 12.24
CA SER A 90 -31.73 43.91 13.40
C SER A 90 -31.22 43.42 14.75
N LEU A 91 -30.36 42.39 14.79
CA LEU A 91 -29.88 41.80 16.05
C LEU A 91 -28.38 42.10 16.27
N PRO A 92 -27.98 42.47 17.49
CA PRO A 92 -26.56 42.52 17.86
C PRO A 92 -25.83 41.20 17.58
N ALA A 93 -24.59 41.30 17.10
CA ALA A 93 -23.75 40.17 16.67
C ALA A 93 -23.58 39.05 17.73
N ILE A 94 -23.69 39.39 19.02
CA ILE A 94 -23.56 38.45 20.14
C ILE A 94 -24.80 37.57 20.36
N ILE A 95 -25.99 38.00 19.91
CA ILE A 95 -27.25 37.31 20.25
C ILE A 95 -27.34 35.92 19.60
N PRO A 96 -27.11 35.75 18.28
CA PRO A 96 -27.16 34.42 17.68
C PRO A 96 -26.22 33.39 18.32
N PRO A 97 -24.90 33.64 18.51
CA PRO A 97 -24.02 32.67 19.16
C PRO A 97 -24.43 32.41 20.63
N LEU A 98 -24.93 33.40 21.36
CA LEU A 98 -25.44 33.21 22.72
C LEU A 98 -26.65 32.25 22.77
N ILE A 99 -27.61 32.41 21.86
CA ILE A 99 -28.73 31.47 21.70
C ILE A 99 -28.20 30.08 21.39
N GLY A 100 -27.20 29.96 20.51
CA GLY A 100 -26.54 28.71 20.18
C GLY A 100 -25.90 28.01 21.39
N PHE A 101 -25.23 28.75 22.27
CA PHE A 101 -24.70 28.21 23.53
C PHE A 101 -25.80 27.77 24.50
N VAL A 102 -26.90 28.53 24.62
CA VAL A 102 -28.05 28.14 25.45
C VAL A 102 -28.70 26.85 24.93
N LEU A 103 -28.89 26.74 23.61
CA LEU A 103 -29.43 25.53 22.98
C LEU A 103 -28.51 24.33 23.15
N THR A 104 -27.19 24.53 23.06
CA THR A 104 -26.18 23.51 23.35
C THR A 104 -26.34 22.96 24.76
N LEU A 105 -26.40 23.84 25.77
CA LEU A 105 -26.61 23.45 27.17
C LEU A 105 -27.97 22.77 27.37
N GLY A 106 -29.02 23.26 26.71
CA GLY A 106 -30.35 22.65 26.72
C GLY A 106 -30.34 21.22 26.16
N MET A 107 -29.68 20.99 25.02
CA MET A 107 -29.56 19.66 24.41
C MET A 107 -28.71 18.71 25.26
N LEU A 108 -27.62 19.19 25.87
CA LEU A 108 -26.84 18.39 26.83
C LEU A 108 -27.68 18.06 28.07
N GLY A 109 -28.40 19.01 28.64
CA GLY A 109 -29.30 18.81 29.78
C GLY A 109 -30.39 17.80 29.49
N LEU A 110 -31.04 17.92 28.33
CA LEU A 110 -32.06 16.98 27.87
C LEU A 110 -31.47 15.58 27.64
N SER A 111 -30.25 15.50 27.11
CA SER A 111 -29.53 14.23 26.95
C SER A 111 -29.27 13.54 28.28
N PHE A 112 -28.93 14.28 29.35
CA PHE A 112 -28.78 13.72 30.69
C PHE A 112 -30.11 13.27 31.29
N TYR A 113 -31.16 14.07 31.14
CA TYR A 113 -32.50 13.73 31.65
C TYR A 113 -33.09 12.49 30.98
N THR A 114 -32.91 12.35 29.67
CA THR A 114 -33.46 11.23 28.88
C THR A 114 -32.56 10.00 28.84
N ARG A 115 -31.45 9.99 29.58
CA ARG A 115 -30.43 8.94 29.50
C ARG A 115 -30.98 7.54 29.83
N ASP A 116 -31.84 7.46 30.84
CA ASP A 116 -32.35 6.18 31.36
C ASP A 116 -33.59 5.71 30.58
N SER A 117 -34.42 6.64 30.12
CA SER A 117 -35.65 6.33 29.37
C SER A 117 -35.40 6.11 27.87
N TYR A 118 -34.45 6.84 27.26
CA TYR A 118 -34.21 6.84 25.81
C TYR A 118 -32.70 6.91 25.49
N ALA A 119 -31.99 5.82 25.79
CA ALA A 119 -30.53 5.75 25.68
C ALA A 119 -29.98 6.09 24.27
N ASN A 120 -30.70 5.76 23.19
CA ASN A 120 -30.26 6.05 21.82
C ASN A 120 -30.43 7.54 21.47
N ILE A 121 -31.58 8.13 21.79
CA ILE A 121 -31.84 9.57 21.59
C ILE A 121 -30.85 10.41 22.40
N SER A 122 -30.60 10.03 23.65
CA SER A 122 -29.62 10.68 24.52
C SER A 122 -28.23 10.74 23.87
N LYS A 123 -27.75 9.65 23.25
CA LYS A 123 -26.44 9.62 22.57
C LYS A 123 -26.39 10.55 21.36
N TYR A 124 -27.42 10.57 20.52
CA TYR A 124 -27.47 11.44 19.35
C TYR A 124 -27.55 12.92 19.74
N LEU A 125 -28.34 13.25 20.76
CA LEU A 125 -28.43 14.61 21.32
C LEU A 125 -27.08 15.15 21.79
N VAL A 126 -26.20 14.32 22.39
CA VAL A 126 -24.84 14.74 22.73
C VAL A 126 -24.06 15.14 21.47
N GLY A 127 -24.14 14.33 20.40
CA GLY A 127 -23.47 14.65 19.13
C GLY A 127 -23.99 15.95 18.50
N GLY A 128 -25.31 16.16 18.51
CA GLY A 128 -25.93 17.40 18.06
C GLY A 128 -25.49 18.61 18.88
N ALA A 129 -25.43 18.47 20.21
CA ALA A 129 -24.96 19.53 21.10
C ALA A 129 -23.46 19.85 20.86
N MET A 130 -22.61 18.85 20.67
CA MET A 130 -21.18 19.07 20.34
C MET A 130 -21.01 19.87 19.05
N LEU A 131 -21.84 19.57 18.04
CA LEU A 131 -21.84 20.29 16.77
C LEU A 131 -22.31 21.73 16.93
N LEU A 132 -23.43 21.96 17.64
CA LEU A 132 -23.90 23.32 17.93
C LEU A 132 -22.89 24.09 18.77
N PHE A 133 -22.20 23.46 19.70
CA PHE A 133 -21.18 24.12 20.51
C PHE A 133 -20.06 24.68 19.64
N TYR A 134 -19.56 23.84 18.74
CA TYR A 134 -18.53 24.23 17.78
C TYR A 134 -19.02 25.32 16.83
N PHE A 135 -20.22 25.16 16.26
CA PHE A 135 -20.77 26.11 15.29
C PHE A 135 -21.10 27.47 15.92
N SER A 136 -21.64 27.48 17.14
CA SER A 136 -21.92 28.72 17.89
C SER A 136 -20.65 29.48 18.23
N THR A 137 -19.55 28.75 18.48
CA THR A 137 -18.23 29.36 18.66
C THR A 137 -17.76 29.97 17.35
N LEU A 138 -17.77 29.20 16.26
CA LEU A 138 -17.35 29.65 14.92
C LEU A 138 -18.08 30.92 14.46
N ARG A 139 -19.35 31.08 14.87
CA ARG A 139 -20.18 32.26 14.57
C ARG A 139 -19.69 33.54 15.25
N LEU A 140 -18.87 33.47 16.31
CA LEU A 140 -18.32 34.64 17.00
C LEU A 140 -17.45 35.49 16.07
N HIS A 141 -16.72 34.84 15.15
CA HIS A 141 -15.90 35.52 14.15
C HIS A 141 -16.53 35.52 12.76
N PHE A 142 -17.07 34.38 12.33
CA PHE A 142 -17.49 34.17 10.94
C PHE A 142 -18.99 34.42 10.73
N PHE A 143 -19.35 34.71 9.47
CA PHE A 143 -20.71 34.98 8.98
C PHE A 143 -21.36 36.30 9.48
N VAL A 144 -20.65 37.17 10.22
CA VAL A 144 -21.14 38.50 10.66
C VAL A 144 -20.37 39.59 9.92
N ILE A 145 -21.00 40.73 9.68
CA ILE A 145 -20.35 41.96 9.18
C ILE A 145 -19.40 42.54 10.24
N GLU A 146 -19.83 42.60 11.50
CA GLU A 146 -19.03 43.02 12.65
C GLU A 146 -18.79 41.83 13.60
N PRO A 147 -17.61 41.18 13.54
CA PRO A 147 -17.27 40.06 14.39
C PRO A 147 -17.26 40.43 15.89
N VAL A 148 -17.75 39.53 16.73
CA VAL A 148 -17.63 39.64 18.20
C VAL A 148 -16.15 39.49 18.60
N THR A 149 -15.48 38.51 18.01
CA THR A 149 -14.05 38.29 18.20
C THR A 149 -13.28 38.99 17.08
N GLN A 150 -12.61 40.11 17.39
CA GLN A 150 -11.92 40.88 16.33
C GLN A 150 -10.64 40.21 15.83
N SER A 151 -10.05 39.28 16.61
CA SER A 151 -8.81 38.60 16.24
C SER A 151 -9.05 37.13 15.88
N LEU A 152 -8.59 36.74 14.69
CA LEU A 152 -8.67 35.35 14.21
C LEU A 152 -7.94 34.37 15.13
N SER A 153 -6.81 34.77 15.72
CA SER A 153 -6.05 33.94 16.65
C SER A 153 -6.85 33.60 17.93
N LEU A 154 -7.62 34.56 18.45
CA LEU A 154 -8.49 34.32 19.61
C LEU A 154 -9.63 33.37 19.25
N GLU A 155 -10.20 33.52 18.06
CA GLU A 155 -11.23 32.60 17.55
C GLU A 155 -10.69 31.16 17.44
N ILE A 156 -9.51 30.99 16.83
CA ILE A 156 -8.88 29.67 16.70
C ILE A 156 -8.57 29.05 18.07
N PHE A 157 -8.14 29.86 19.04
CA PHE A 157 -7.96 29.41 20.41
C PHE A 157 -9.26 28.89 21.03
N LEU A 158 -10.37 29.62 20.87
CA LEU A 158 -11.68 29.20 21.35
C LEU A 158 -12.16 27.91 20.66
N LEU A 159 -12.05 27.81 19.33
CA LEU A 159 -12.42 26.60 18.58
C LEU A 159 -11.58 25.38 18.98
N THR A 160 -10.29 25.58 19.25
CA THR A 160 -9.41 24.54 19.76
C THR A 160 -9.82 24.10 21.16
N ALA A 161 -10.14 25.05 22.06
CA ALA A 161 -10.62 24.73 23.40
C ALA A 161 -11.93 23.94 23.38
N VAL A 162 -12.88 24.35 22.53
CA VAL A 162 -14.16 23.65 22.33
C VAL A 162 -13.93 22.25 21.79
N THR A 163 -13.02 22.08 20.83
CA THR A 163 -12.63 20.78 20.29
C THR A 163 -12.06 19.88 21.38
N VAL A 164 -11.17 20.39 22.23
CA VAL A 164 -10.61 19.64 23.38
C VAL A 164 -11.71 19.21 24.35
N ILE A 165 -12.65 20.11 24.69
CA ILE A 165 -13.80 19.78 25.54
C ILE A 165 -14.63 18.65 24.92
N ASN A 166 -14.96 18.74 23.63
CA ASN A 166 -15.71 17.72 22.90
C ASN A 166 -14.97 16.37 22.91
N ILE A 167 -13.64 16.37 22.70
CA ILE A 167 -12.81 15.16 22.79
C ILE A 167 -12.89 14.57 24.19
N LEU A 168 -12.72 15.36 25.26
CA LEU A 168 -12.80 14.87 26.64
C LEU A 168 -14.17 14.25 26.96
N ILE A 169 -15.25 14.90 26.53
CA ILE A 169 -16.62 14.35 26.68
C ILE A 169 -16.73 13.03 25.91
N SER A 170 -16.25 12.97 24.66
CA SER A 170 -16.34 11.75 23.85
C SER A 170 -15.58 10.56 24.45
N LEU A 171 -14.41 10.80 25.04
CA LEU A 171 -13.60 9.81 25.72
C LEU A 171 -14.25 9.35 27.02
N SER A 172 -14.86 10.26 27.79
CA SER A 172 -15.63 9.91 28.99
C SER A 172 -16.80 8.98 28.68
N LYS A 173 -17.41 9.14 27.50
CA LYS A 173 -18.53 8.31 27.01
C LYS A 173 -18.08 7.02 26.31
N LYS A 174 -16.77 6.82 26.11
CA LYS A 174 -16.18 5.67 25.37
C LYS A 174 -16.84 5.43 24.00
N SER A 175 -17.21 6.50 23.31
CA SER A 175 -17.93 6.41 22.02
C SER A 175 -17.01 6.73 20.86
N ILE A 176 -16.79 5.75 19.98
CA ILE A 176 -15.99 5.90 18.75
C ILE A 176 -16.56 7.01 17.87
N TYR A 177 -17.88 7.04 17.68
CA TYR A 177 -18.54 8.00 16.79
C TYR A 177 -18.43 9.44 17.29
N LEU A 178 -18.64 9.68 18.60
CA LEU A 178 -18.49 11.01 19.18
C LEU A 178 -17.04 11.47 19.16
N PHE A 179 -16.08 10.56 19.33
CA PHE A 179 -14.66 10.89 19.21
C PHE A 179 -14.31 11.26 17.76
N CYS A 180 -14.81 10.49 16.79
CA CYS A 180 -14.61 10.80 15.38
C CYS A 180 -15.19 12.17 15.00
N LEU A 181 -16.40 12.49 15.48
CA LEU A 181 -17.01 13.80 15.30
C LEU A 181 -16.17 14.92 15.93
N SER A 182 -15.77 14.74 17.19
CA SER A 182 -15.01 15.75 17.94
C SER A 182 -13.67 16.05 17.30
N LEU A 183 -12.92 15.02 16.90
CA LEU A 183 -11.62 15.20 16.25
C LEU A 183 -11.78 15.82 14.85
N SER A 184 -12.88 15.54 14.13
CA SER A 184 -13.19 16.17 12.83
C SER A 184 -13.34 17.69 12.95
N PHE A 185 -13.90 18.21 14.05
CA PHE A 185 -13.91 19.65 14.31
C PHE A 185 -12.51 20.24 14.45
N GLY A 186 -11.57 19.47 15.01
CA GLY A 186 -10.16 19.84 15.04
C GLY A 186 -9.57 20.01 13.63
N PHE A 187 -9.87 19.08 12.71
CA PHE A 187 -9.45 19.23 11.30
C PHE A 187 -10.07 20.46 10.63
N VAL A 188 -11.34 20.77 10.90
CA VAL A 188 -11.98 22.01 10.41
C VAL A 188 -11.28 23.25 10.97
N THR A 189 -10.94 23.26 12.27
CA THR A 189 -10.21 24.38 12.90
C THR A 189 -8.85 24.60 12.25
N ILE A 190 -8.14 23.51 11.89
CA ILE A 190 -6.87 23.56 11.17
C ILE A 190 -7.04 24.21 9.78
N LEU A 191 -8.10 23.86 9.05
CA LEU A 191 -8.37 24.41 7.72
C LEU A 191 -8.67 25.91 7.73
N ILE A 192 -9.17 26.44 8.84
CA ILE A 192 -9.51 27.86 8.99
C ILE A 192 -8.26 28.73 9.23
N ASN A 193 -7.21 28.17 9.85
CA ASN A 193 -6.02 28.95 10.18
C ASN A 193 -5.05 29.04 8.98
N PRO A 194 -4.69 30.24 8.50
CA PRO A 194 -3.74 30.41 7.40
C PRO A 194 -2.26 30.17 7.78
N ASP A 195 -1.93 30.03 9.06
CA ASP A 195 -0.54 29.81 9.49
C ASP A 195 -0.06 28.37 9.18
N PRO A 196 0.97 28.19 8.32
CA PRO A 196 1.51 26.87 8.01
C PRO A 196 2.06 26.14 9.23
N VAL A 197 2.71 26.85 10.17
CA VAL A 197 3.34 26.20 11.34
C VAL A 197 2.27 25.60 12.23
N PHE A 198 1.21 26.36 12.51
CA PHE A 198 0.04 25.86 13.21
C PHE A 198 -0.60 24.65 12.51
N MET A 199 -0.73 24.69 11.19
CA MET A 199 -1.31 23.57 10.42
C MET A 199 -0.48 22.29 10.61
N PHE A 200 0.82 22.34 10.36
CA PHE A 200 1.70 21.17 10.47
C PHE A 200 1.74 20.60 11.90
N ALA A 201 1.88 21.48 12.90
CA ALA A 201 1.91 21.09 14.30
C ALA A 201 0.58 20.44 14.72
N SER A 202 -0.55 21.07 14.38
CA SER A 202 -1.87 20.60 14.77
C SER A 202 -2.24 19.29 14.08
N LEU A 203 -1.96 19.12 12.78
CA LEU A 203 -2.17 17.83 12.10
C LEU A 203 -1.31 16.71 12.74
N THR A 204 -0.05 17.00 13.06
CA THR A 204 0.82 16.03 13.76
C THR A 204 0.21 15.60 15.09
N VAL A 205 -0.33 16.55 15.87
CA VAL A 205 -1.01 16.29 17.14
C VAL A 205 -2.28 15.47 16.91
N MET A 206 -3.12 15.80 15.93
CA MET A 206 -4.37 15.07 15.64
C MET A 206 -4.09 13.62 15.20
N VAL A 207 -3.10 13.41 14.34
CA VAL A 207 -2.67 12.07 13.90
C VAL A 207 -2.15 11.27 15.10
N SER A 208 -1.27 11.88 15.92
CA SER A 208 -0.71 11.25 17.12
C SER A 208 -1.79 10.88 18.11
N LEU A 209 -2.78 11.76 18.32
CA LEU A 209 -3.91 11.50 19.20
C LEU A 209 -4.79 10.37 18.67
N SER A 210 -5.06 10.33 17.37
CA SER A 210 -5.84 9.24 16.75
C SER A 210 -5.18 7.87 16.95
N VAL A 211 -3.86 7.79 16.78
CA VAL A 211 -3.07 6.57 16.99
C VAL A 211 -2.98 6.22 18.47
N PHE A 212 -2.76 7.19 19.36
CA PHE A 212 -2.75 6.97 20.80
C PHE A 212 -4.07 6.37 21.30
N ILE A 213 -5.20 6.90 20.83
CA ILE A 213 -6.53 6.40 21.19
C ILE A 213 -6.76 5.00 20.60
N GLN A 214 -6.34 4.75 19.37
CA GLN A 214 -6.37 3.39 18.79
C GLN A 214 -5.62 2.40 19.69
N LEU A 215 -4.40 2.72 20.12
CA LEU A 215 -3.57 1.83 20.94
C LEU A 215 -4.12 1.65 22.36
N LYS A 216 -4.64 2.72 22.96
CA LYS A 216 -5.16 2.71 24.33
C LYS A 216 -6.47 1.91 24.44
N PHE A 217 -7.40 2.14 23.51
CA PHE A 217 -8.77 1.61 23.56
C PHE A 217 -9.04 0.47 22.56
N SER A 218 -8.05 0.05 21.78
CA SER A 218 -8.18 -0.95 20.70
C SER A 218 -9.22 -0.56 19.64
N TRP A 219 -9.39 0.74 19.39
CA TRP A 219 -10.33 1.26 18.39
C TRP A 219 -9.69 1.28 17.00
N GLU A 220 -9.46 0.11 16.41
CA GLU A 220 -8.75 -0.06 15.13
C GLU A 220 -9.34 0.77 13.98
N LYS A 221 -10.65 0.97 13.96
CA LYS A 221 -11.35 1.72 12.91
C LYS A 221 -11.08 3.23 12.93
N VAL A 222 -10.56 3.78 14.04
CA VAL A 222 -10.34 5.23 14.20
C VAL A 222 -9.30 5.73 13.21
N THR A 223 -8.16 5.04 13.08
CA THR A 223 -7.10 5.47 12.15
C THR A 223 -7.45 5.23 10.70
N PHE A 224 -8.29 4.25 10.38
CA PHE A 224 -8.86 4.11 9.03
C PHE A 224 -9.67 5.33 8.60
N PHE A 225 -10.39 5.97 9.53
CA PHE A 225 -11.15 7.19 9.24
C PHE A 225 -10.23 8.42 9.15
N PHE A 226 -9.29 8.56 10.10
CA PHE A 226 -8.45 9.76 10.19
C PHE A 226 -7.27 9.81 9.24
N MET A 227 -6.78 8.67 8.75
CA MET A 227 -5.71 8.63 7.76
C MET A 227 -6.06 9.37 6.47
N PRO A 228 -7.14 9.03 5.73
CA PRO A 228 -7.52 9.78 4.54
C PRO A 228 -7.91 11.23 4.88
N LEU A 229 -8.58 11.46 6.01
CA LEU A 229 -8.97 12.82 6.43
C LEU A 229 -7.74 13.73 6.68
N THR A 230 -6.64 13.19 7.22
CA THR A 230 -5.40 13.94 7.45
C THR A 230 -4.78 14.38 6.13
N TYR A 231 -4.61 13.45 5.20
CA TYR A 231 -4.03 13.75 3.89
C TYR A 231 -4.91 14.70 3.08
N LEU A 232 -6.23 14.52 3.15
CA LEU A 232 -7.19 15.43 2.54
C LEU A 232 -7.14 16.82 3.16
N SER A 233 -7.06 16.92 4.49
CA SER A 233 -6.99 18.23 5.18
C SER A 233 -5.71 18.98 4.86
N HIS A 234 -4.57 18.30 4.81
CA HIS A 234 -3.30 18.91 4.38
C HIS A 234 -3.39 19.42 2.92
N LEU A 235 -3.97 18.62 2.03
CA LEU A 235 -4.15 19.00 0.63
C LEU A 235 -5.14 20.15 0.45
N LEU A 236 -6.28 20.13 1.15
CA LEU A 236 -7.26 21.21 1.13
C LEU A 236 -6.67 22.50 1.69
N TRP A 237 -5.95 22.43 2.82
CA TRP A 237 -5.26 23.60 3.37
C TRP A 237 -4.30 24.20 2.36
N PHE A 238 -3.48 23.36 1.70
CA PHE A 238 -2.56 23.78 0.66
C PHE A 238 -3.30 24.46 -0.50
N ILE A 239 -4.37 23.84 -1.02
CA ILE A 239 -5.16 24.44 -2.11
C ILE A 239 -5.77 25.79 -1.70
N LEU A 240 -6.38 25.86 -0.52
CA LEU A 240 -7.07 27.05 -0.03
C LEU A 240 -6.13 28.24 0.15
N HIS A 241 -4.92 28.03 0.67
CA HIS A 241 -4.02 29.12 1.06
C HIS A 241 -2.87 29.37 0.08
N HIS A 242 -2.52 28.40 -0.77
CA HIS A 242 -1.46 28.57 -1.77
C HIS A 242 -1.99 29.03 -3.13
N ILE A 243 -3.16 28.52 -3.57
CA ILE A 243 -3.70 28.83 -4.90
C ILE A 243 -4.54 30.12 -4.86
N SER A 244 -5.11 30.46 -3.71
CA SER A 244 -5.92 31.67 -3.56
C SER A 244 -5.01 32.92 -3.47
N PRO A 245 -5.16 33.91 -4.36
CA PRO A 245 -4.25 35.05 -4.48
C PRO A 245 -4.33 36.09 -3.36
N GLU A 246 -5.26 35.95 -2.40
CA GLU A 246 -5.51 36.96 -1.37
C GLU A 246 -4.62 36.83 -0.12
N THR A 247 -4.00 35.65 0.11
CA THR A 247 -3.20 35.41 1.32
C THR A 247 -1.71 35.45 1.02
N ASN A 248 -1.04 36.54 1.41
CA ASN A 248 0.42 36.69 1.46
C ASN A 248 1.05 35.76 2.54
N THR A 249 0.75 34.45 2.51
CA THR A 249 1.45 33.49 3.35
C THR A 249 2.81 33.23 2.72
N GLU A 250 3.87 33.23 3.54
CA GLU A 250 5.19 32.78 3.10
C GLU A 250 5.04 31.37 2.52
N VAL A 251 5.36 31.22 1.24
CA VAL A 251 5.20 29.95 0.54
C VAL A 251 6.16 28.93 1.16
N THR A 252 5.62 28.03 1.97
CA THR A 252 6.40 26.95 2.57
C THR A 252 6.97 26.04 1.50
N SER A 253 8.24 25.66 1.64
CA SER A 253 8.90 24.83 0.64
C SER A 253 8.21 23.47 0.49
N VAL A 254 8.24 22.93 -0.74
CA VAL A 254 7.75 21.56 -1.03
C VAL A 254 8.36 20.51 -0.10
N PHE A 255 9.63 20.69 0.27
CA PHE A 255 10.33 19.78 1.17
C PHE A 255 9.66 19.69 2.55
N VAL A 256 9.22 20.81 3.10
CA VAL A 256 8.52 20.84 4.39
C VAL A 256 7.19 20.09 4.28
N HIS A 257 6.41 20.30 3.22
CA HIS A 257 5.17 19.55 3.02
C HIS A 257 5.42 18.05 2.92
N SER A 258 6.37 17.60 2.08
CA SER A 258 6.72 16.18 1.92
C SER A 258 7.26 15.57 3.22
N PHE A 259 8.02 16.33 4.00
CA PHE A 259 8.54 15.90 5.30
C PHE A 259 7.42 15.66 6.30
N PHE A 260 6.46 16.58 6.44
CA PHE A 260 5.33 16.39 7.36
C PHE A 260 4.39 15.27 6.91
N ILE A 261 4.11 15.14 5.60
CA ILE A 261 3.34 14.00 5.07
C ILE A 261 4.02 12.67 5.43
N SER A 262 5.36 12.61 5.33
CA SER A 262 6.16 11.45 5.74
C SER A 262 6.04 11.16 7.24
N ILE A 263 6.04 12.21 8.09
CA ILE A 263 5.82 12.08 9.53
C ILE A 263 4.44 11.49 9.82
N TYR A 264 3.37 12.00 9.19
CA TYR A 264 2.01 11.48 9.39
C TYR A 264 1.94 10.00 9.04
N SER A 265 2.53 9.62 7.90
CA SER A 265 2.61 8.23 7.46
C SER A 265 3.35 7.34 8.47
N ALA A 266 4.47 7.82 9.03
CA ALA A 266 5.23 7.12 10.05
C ALA A 266 4.46 6.93 11.37
N ILE A 267 3.69 7.92 11.79
CA ILE A 267 2.84 7.81 12.99
C ILE A 267 1.73 6.77 12.76
N PHE A 268 1.05 6.83 11.61
CA PHE A 268 0.04 5.83 11.22
C PHE A 268 0.60 4.42 11.09
N PHE A 269 1.83 4.28 10.58
CA PHE A 269 2.55 3.02 10.50
C PHE A 269 2.88 2.46 11.90
N ALA A 270 3.42 3.30 12.78
CA ALA A 270 3.75 2.94 14.16
C ALA A 270 2.51 2.48 14.94
N GLY A 271 1.35 3.10 14.71
CA GLY A 271 0.08 2.71 15.31
C GLY A 271 -0.34 1.27 14.99
N ILE A 272 -0.14 0.81 13.75
CA ILE A 272 -0.49 -0.55 13.35
C ILE A 272 0.50 -1.57 13.91
N ILE A 273 1.79 -1.29 13.89
CA ILE A 273 2.81 -2.26 14.37
C ILE A 273 2.80 -2.42 15.89
N ASN A 274 2.39 -1.39 16.61
CA ASN A 274 2.37 -1.42 18.08
C ASN A 274 1.00 -1.86 18.65
N ARG A 275 0.09 -2.38 17.81
CA ARG A 275 -1.21 -2.91 18.26
C ARG A 275 -1.04 -4.08 19.22
N LYS A 276 -1.96 -4.23 20.18
CA LYS A 276 -1.87 -5.22 21.27
C LYS A 276 -1.99 -6.67 20.79
N GLU A 277 -2.76 -6.90 19.73
CA GLU A 277 -2.99 -8.24 19.19
C GLU A 277 -2.46 -8.30 17.76
N ALA A 278 -1.46 -9.15 17.54
CA ALA A 278 -0.96 -9.46 16.21
C ALA A 278 -2.01 -10.34 15.50
N GLN A 279 -2.92 -9.70 14.78
CA GLN A 279 -3.85 -10.42 13.91
C GLN A 279 -3.09 -10.95 12.68
N PRO A 280 -3.50 -12.12 12.13
CA PRO A 280 -3.02 -12.55 10.83
C PRO A 280 -3.32 -11.48 9.78
N GLU A 281 -2.53 -11.45 8.72
CA GLU A 281 -2.72 -10.45 7.66
C GLU A 281 -4.13 -10.55 7.05
N THR A 282 -4.94 -9.51 7.30
CA THR A 282 -6.29 -9.38 6.74
C THR A 282 -6.29 -8.41 5.56
N ILE A 283 -7.29 -8.54 4.68
CA ILE A 283 -7.53 -7.61 3.57
C ILE A 283 -7.63 -6.16 4.07
N SER A 284 -8.24 -5.95 5.25
CA SER A 284 -8.34 -4.63 5.87
C SER A 284 -6.97 -4.02 6.15
N ILE A 285 -6.07 -4.76 6.80
CA ILE A 285 -4.71 -4.29 7.12
C ILE A 285 -3.91 -4.02 5.84
N ALA A 286 -3.99 -4.92 4.86
CA ALA A 286 -3.35 -4.70 3.56
C ALA A 286 -3.89 -3.45 2.86
N SER A 287 -5.21 -3.23 2.91
CA SER A 287 -5.86 -2.02 2.39
C SER A 287 -5.41 -0.76 3.11
N TYR A 288 -5.22 -0.81 4.43
CA TYR A 288 -4.68 0.31 5.20
C TYR A 288 -3.33 0.78 4.67
N PHE A 289 -2.40 -0.16 4.44
CA PHE A 289 -1.07 0.18 3.91
C PHE A 289 -1.12 0.62 2.45
N PHE A 290 -2.00 0.03 1.64
CA PHE A 290 -2.26 0.50 0.27
C PHE A 290 -2.75 1.96 0.26
N PHE A 291 -3.76 2.30 1.06
CA PHE A 291 -4.26 3.67 1.15
C PHE A 291 -3.23 4.64 1.71
N ASN A 292 -2.51 4.26 2.78
CA ASN A 292 -1.49 5.13 3.37
C ASN A 292 -0.39 5.46 2.33
N SER A 293 0.17 4.43 1.69
CA SER A 293 1.23 4.63 0.70
C SER A 293 0.75 5.35 -0.56
N GLY A 294 -0.44 5.02 -1.07
CA GLY A 294 -1.05 5.68 -2.22
C GLY A 294 -1.35 7.16 -1.98
N LEU A 295 -1.91 7.50 -0.81
CA LEU A 295 -2.26 8.89 -0.48
C LEU A 295 -1.02 9.76 -0.27
N VAL A 296 0.04 9.25 0.38
CA VAL A 296 1.31 9.97 0.51
C VAL A 296 1.89 10.32 -0.86
N LEU A 297 1.95 9.34 -1.77
CA LEU A 297 2.44 9.55 -3.13
C LEU A 297 1.58 10.55 -3.91
N LEU A 298 0.25 10.41 -3.82
CA LEU A 298 -0.71 11.25 -4.52
C LEU A 298 -0.63 12.71 -4.05
N VAL A 299 -0.68 12.95 -2.73
CA VAL A 299 -0.62 14.32 -2.18
C VAL A 299 0.73 14.95 -2.48
N THR A 300 1.83 14.22 -2.31
CA THR A 300 3.18 14.72 -2.63
C THR A 300 3.30 15.08 -4.11
N PHE A 301 2.77 14.24 -5.00
CA PHE A 301 2.72 14.53 -6.43
C PHE A 301 1.93 15.80 -6.76
N ILE A 302 0.74 15.97 -6.18
CA ILE A 302 -0.08 17.17 -6.40
C ILE A 302 0.68 18.43 -5.95
N ILE A 303 1.24 18.44 -4.74
CA ILE A 303 1.97 19.60 -4.21
C ILE A 303 3.18 19.96 -5.09
N ILE A 304 4.01 18.98 -5.45
CA ILE A 304 5.18 19.20 -6.31
C ILE A 304 4.80 19.86 -7.64
N ASN A 305 3.75 19.33 -8.31
CA ASN A 305 3.33 19.80 -9.62
C ASN A 305 2.64 21.18 -9.55
N THR A 306 1.81 21.42 -8.53
CA THR A 306 1.16 22.72 -8.33
C THR A 306 2.19 23.82 -8.06
N MET A 307 3.21 23.54 -7.23
CA MET A 307 4.26 24.50 -6.93
C MET A 307 5.31 24.65 -8.04
N LYS A 308 5.21 23.88 -9.12
CA LYS A 308 6.19 23.81 -10.22
C LYS A 308 7.63 23.70 -9.72
N ALA A 309 7.84 22.91 -8.66
CA ALA A 309 9.14 22.83 -8.03
C ALA A 309 10.17 22.26 -8.99
N GLU A 310 11.33 22.92 -9.10
CA GLU A 310 12.38 22.48 -10.02
C GLU A 310 13.26 21.37 -9.44
N ASN A 311 13.40 21.32 -8.11
CA ASN A 311 14.22 20.35 -7.40
C ASN A 311 13.37 19.55 -6.39
N TYR A 312 12.78 18.45 -6.86
CA TYR A 312 11.90 17.60 -6.07
C TYR A 312 12.42 16.16 -5.89
N ALA A 313 13.64 15.88 -6.33
CA ALA A 313 14.29 14.58 -6.17
C ALA A 313 14.42 14.17 -4.71
N ALA A 314 14.82 15.10 -3.84
CA ALA A 314 14.97 14.85 -2.42
C ALA A 314 13.65 14.41 -1.76
N ASN A 315 12.51 14.95 -2.20
CA ASN A 315 11.19 14.63 -1.65
C ASN A 315 10.79 13.19 -1.93
N TYR A 316 10.93 12.77 -3.19
CA TYR A 316 10.63 11.39 -3.60
C TYR A 316 11.67 10.40 -3.07
N PHE A 317 12.92 10.81 -2.92
CA PHE A 317 13.96 9.99 -2.30
C PHE A 317 13.68 9.75 -0.81
N LEU A 318 13.29 10.78 -0.06
CA LEU A 318 12.85 10.65 1.33
C LEU A 318 11.65 9.69 1.45
N THR A 319 10.65 9.88 0.59
CA THR A 319 9.45 9.02 0.53
C THR A 319 9.82 7.57 0.22
N SER A 320 10.79 7.36 -0.68
CA SER A 320 11.29 6.02 -1.03
C SER A 320 11.94 5.32 0.15
N ILE A 321 12.87 6.00 0.84
CA ILE A 321 13.56 5.47 2.03
C ILE A 321 12.54 5.06 3.09
N LEU A 322 11.55 5.93 3.34
CA LEU A 322 10.52 5.69 4.34
C LEU A 322 9.73 4.40 4.05
N PHE A 323 9.21 4.25 2.83
CA PHE A 323 8.37 3.10 2.49
C PHE A 323 9.16 1.79 2.34
N ILE A 324 10.42 1.85 1.89
CA ILE A 324 11.31 0.68 1.90
C ILE A 324 11.59 0.26 3.36
N ALA A 325 11.83 1.22 4.25
CA ALA A 325 12.00 0.93 5.69
C ALA A 325 10.72 0.32 6.30
N PHE A 326 9.55 0.81 5.93
CA PHE A 326 8.27 0.22 6.35
C PHE A 326 8.12 -1.22 5.88
N ALA A 327 8.42 -1.50 4.61
CA ALA A 327 8.39 -2.85 4.06
C ALA A 327 9.38 -3.79 4.78
N VAL A 328 10.60 -3.32 5.06
CA VAL A 328 11.61 -4.05 5.85
C VAL A 328 11.08 -4.40 7.23
N ILE A 329 10.50 -3.44 7.95
CA ILE A 329 10.01 -3.64 9.31
C ILE A 329 8.83 -4.63 9.32
N LEU A 330 7.88 -4.49 8.41
CA LEU A 330 6.72 -5.40 8.29
C LEU A 330 7.16 -6.83 7.97
N TRP A 331 8.12 -6.99 7.08
CA TRP A 331 8.66 -8.30 6.74
C TRP A 331 9.38 -8.96 7.93
N VAL A 332 10.21 -8.20 8.64
CA VAL A 332 10.99 -8.73 9.77
C VAL A 332 10.10 -9.05 10.97
N LYS A 333 9.12 -8.20 11.29
CA LYS A 333 8.25 -8.37 12.46
C LYS A 333 7.07 -9.30 12.21
N GLU A 334 6.33 -9.09 11.13
CA GLU A 334 5.03 -9.75 10.90
C GLU A 334 5.08 -10.77 9.75
N LYS A 335 6.14 -10.77 8.92
CA LYS A 335 6.23 -11.58 7.69
C LYS A 335 5.01 -11.45 6.78
N SER A 336 4.37 -10.28 6.81
CA SER A 336 3.22 -9.97 5.96
C SER A 336 3.63 -9.92 4.49
N GLU A 337 2.87 -10.55 3.62
CA GLU A 337 3.16 -10.61 2.18
C GLU A 337 2.61 -9.38 1.46
N TYR A 338 1.33 -9.03 1.69
CA TYR A 338 0.64 -7.98 0.95
C TYR A 338 1.02 -6.58 1.42
N SER A 339 1.13 -6.37 2.73
CA SER A 339 1.50 -5.07 3.29
C SER A 339 2.96 -4.73 2.96
N THR A 340 3.85 -5.72 3.00
CA THR A 340 5.23 -5.57 2.50
C THR A 340 5.25 -5.24 1.02
N PHE A 341 4.42 -5.93 0.21
CA PHE A 341 4.30 -5.64 -1.23
C PHE A 341 3.89 -4.18 -1.50
N PHE A 342 2.81 -3.69 -0.88
CA PHE A 342 2.31 -2.33 -1.13
C PHE A 342 3.33 -1.26 -0.73
N ASN A 343 3.93 -1.37 0.46
CA ASN A 343 4.95 -0.42 0.89
C ASN A 343 6.21 -0.49 0.01
N ALA A 344 6.71 -1.69 -0.30
CA ALA A 344 7.90 -1.83 -1.15
C ALA A 344 7.65 -1.23 -2.54
N MET A 345 6.49 -1.51 -3.14
CA MET A 345 6.14 -0.99 -4.46
C MET A 345 6.02 0.54 -4.46
N ALA A 346 5.38 1.12 -3.43
CA ALA A 346 5.32 2.57 -3.26
C ALA A 346 6.72 3.19 -3.11
N GLY A 347 7.61 2.53 -2.35
CA GLY A 347 9.00 2.94 -2.18
C GLY A 347 9.79 2.92 -3.48
N TYR A 348 9.63 1.87 -4.30
CA TYR A 348 10.27 1.79 -5.62
C TYR A 348 9.68 2.77 -6.62
N PHE A 349 8.37 3.00 -6.59
CA PHE A 349 7.73 4.00 -7.42
C PHE A 349 8.24 5.41 -7.08
N ALA A 350 8.36 5.74 -5.80
CA ALA A 350 8.97 6.98 -5.34
C ALA A 350 10.44 7.09 -5.80
N LEU A 351 11.23 6.01 -5.70
CA LEU A 351 12.61 6.01 -6.19
C LEU A 351 12.69 6.30 -7.69
N SER A 352 11.79 5.71 -8.48
CA SER A 352 11.72 5.96 -9.92
C SER A 352 11.43 7.43 -10.22
N LEU A 353 10.47 8.03 -9.50
CA LEU A 353 10.16 9.46 -9.63
C LEU A 353 11.35 10.34 -9.21
N ALA A 354 12.09 9.96 -8.16
CA ALA A 354 13.31 10.65 -7.76
C ALA A 354 14.37 10.61 -8.86
N ILE A 355 14.63 9.44 -9.46
CA ILE A 355 15.61 9.29 -10.56
C ILE A 355 15.22 10.15 -11.76
N ILE A 356 13.95 10.12 -12.17
CA ILE A 356 13.45 10.95 -13.29
C ILE A 356 13.64 12.44 -12.98
N SER A 357 13.36 12.86 -11.74
CA SER A 357 13.44 14.26 -11.34
C SER A 357 14.86 14.81 -11.24
N LEU A 358 15.89 13.97 -11.13
CA LEU A 358 17.29 14.41 -11.12
C LEU A 358 17.77 14.92 -12.48
N LYS A 359 16.98 14.75 -13.56
CA LYS A 359 17.31 15.20 -14.93
C LYS A 359 18.69 14.73 -15.41
N ILE A 360 19.18 13.61 -14.88
CA ILE A 360 20.46 13.01 -15.26
C ILE A 360 20.33 12.44 -16.69
N PRO A 361 21.35 12.59 -17.55
CA PRO A 361 21.33 11.94 -18.86
C PRO A 361 21.12 10.43 -18.71
N ASN A 362 20.34 9.85 -19.64
CA ASN A 362 20.05 8.42 -19.66
C ASN A 362 19.37 7.90 -18.36
N TYR A 363 18.47 8.67 -17.75
CA TYR A 363 17.71 8.25 -16.56
C TYR A 363 17.00 6.89 -16.72
N LEU A 364 16.60 6.50 -17.94
CA LEU A 364 16.03 5.18 -18.24
C LEU A 364 17.00 4.03 -17.91
N ILE A 365 18.31 4.26 -18.01
CA ILE A 365 19.34 3.29 -17.63
C ILE A 365 19.43 3.17 -16.12
N TRP A 366 19.31 4.28 -15.38
CA TRP A 366 19.24 4.25 -13.92
C TRP A 366 17.99 3.51 -13.42
N LEU A 367 16.84 3.70 -14.08
CA LEU A 367 15.63 2.91 -13.83
C LEU A 367 15.82 1.42 -14.13
N CYS A 368 16.59 1.09 -15.18
CA CYS A 368 16.97 -0.29 -15.46
C CYS A 368 17.78 -0.89 -14.31
N TRP A 369 18.82 -0.19 -13.83
CA TRP A 369 19.64 -0.63 -12.70
C TRP A 369 18.84 -0.76 -11.39
N GLN A 370 17.88 0.14 -11.16
CA GLN A 370 16.95 0.02 -10.04
C GLN A 370 16.20 -1.33 -10.04
N SER A 371 15.91 -1.90 -11.22
CA SER A 371 15.23 -3.21 -11.33
C SER A 371 15.99 -4.35 -10.63
N LEU A 372 17.32 -4.27 -10.53
CA LEU A 372 18.12 -5.25 -9.77
C LEU A 372 17.86 -5.15 -8.28
N LEU A 373 17.80 -3.92 -7.74
CA LEU A 373 17.46 -3.69 -6.34
C LEU A 373 16.08 -4.27 -6.03
N VAL A 374 15.09 -4.00 -6.90
CA VAL A 374 13.73 -4.54 -6.75
C VAL A 374 13.74 -6.06 -6.80
N THR A 375 14.50 -6.67 -7.71
CA THR A 375 14.60 -8.13 -7.82
C THR A 375 15.26 -8.77 -6.59
N ALA A 376 16.35 -8.18 -6.10
CA ALA A 376 17.08 -8.68 -4.94
C ALA A 376 16.22 -8.62 -3.66
N THR A 377 15.53 -7.51 -3.45
CA THR A 377 14.62 -7.32 -2.32
C THR A 377 13.35 -8.17 -2.44
N ALA A 378 12.79 -8.35 -3.65
CA ALA A 378 11.66 -9.24 -3.88
C ALA A 378 11.93 -10.68 -3.44
N VAL A 379 13.14 -11.16 -3.73
CA VAL A 379 13.62 -12.48 -3.29
C VAL A 379 13.75 -12.54 -1.76
N TRP A 380 14.27 -11.48 -1.13
CA TRP A 380 14.39 -11.42 0.32
C TRP A 380 13.03 -11.39 1.03
N PHE A 381 12.09 -10.61 0.50
CA PHE A 381 10.69 -10.56 0.93
C PHE A 381 9.87 -11.78 0.53
N ARG A 382 10.44 -12.72 -0.25
CA ARG A 382 9.76 -13.89 -0.81
C ARG A 382 8.45 -13.53 -1.54
N SER A 383 8.35 -12.33 -2.10
CA SER A 383 7.11 -11.81 -2.67
C SER A 383 7.06 -12.01 -4.18
N LYS A 384 6.21 -12.93 -4.64
CA LYS A 384 5.97 -13.16 -6.07
C LYS A 384 5.36 -11.94 -6.77
N PHE A 385 4.54 -11.16 -6.06
CA PHE A 385 3.91 -9.97 -6.60
C PHE A 385 4.93 -8.89 -6.98
N ILE A 386 5.97 -8.68 -6.15
CA ILE A 386 7.05 -7.72 -6.47
C ILE A 386 7.82 -8.18 -7.71
N VAL A 387 8.11 -9.48 -7.84
CA VAL A 387 8.82 -10.02 -9.02
C VAL A 387 8.01 -9.79 -10.30
N VAL A 388 6.69 -10.07 -10.27
CA VAL A 388 5.78 -9.87 -11.40
C VAL A 388 5.74 -8.41 -11.81
N ALA A 389 5.51 -7.51 -10.85
CA ALA A 389 5.42 -6.08 -11.10
C ALA A 389 6.73 -5.51 -11.66
N ASN A 390 7.87 -5.89 -11.07
CA ASN A 390 9.18 -5.47 -11.56
C ASN A 390 9.44 -5.93 -13.00
N PHE A 391 9.02 -7.14 -13.36
CA PHE A 391 9.14 -7.64 -14.73
C PHE A 391 8.38 -6.76 -15.73
N PHE A 392 7.12 -6.40 -15.44
CA PHE A 392 6.35 -5.51 -16.31
C PHE A 392 6.96 -4.11 -16.37
N ILE A 393 7.39 -3.55 -15.23
CA ILE A 393 8.05 -2.25 -15.18
C ILE A 393 9.34 -2.25 -16.02
N TYR A 394 10.19 -3.27 -15.86
CA TYR A 394 11.41 -3.43 -16.65
C TYR A 394 11.10 -3.50 -18.16
N ALA A 395 10.10 -4.29 -18.55
CA ALA A 395 9.70 -4.41 -19.95
C ALA A 395 9.20 -3.07 -20.53
N ILE A 396 8.41 -2.31 -19.76
CA ILE A 396 7.94 -0.98 -20.15
C ILE A 396 9.10 0.00 -20.28
N VAL A 397 10.05 0.01 -19.33
CA VAL A 397 11.23 0.90 -19.37
C VAL A 397 12.10 0.57 -20.58
N LEU A 398 12.32 -0.71 -20.87
CA LEU A 398 13.08 -1.16 -22.04
C LEU A 398 12.38 -0.77 -23.35
N LEU A 399 11.06 -0.93 -23.43
CA LEU A 399 10.28 -0.52 -24.60
C LEU A 399 10.32 1.00 -24.79
N ALA A 400 10.11 1.76 -23.72
CA ALA A 400 10.19 3.22 -23.73
C ALA A 400 11.58 3.70 -24.19
N TYR A 401 12.65 3.02 -23.76
CA TYR A 401 14.01 3.32 -24.20
C TYR A 401 14.19 3.19 -25.72
N TYR A 402 13.74 2.07 -26.29
CA TYR A 402 13.82 1.85 -27.74
C TYR A 402 12.97 2.81 -28.57
N ILE A 403 11.86 3.33 -28.04
CA ILE A 403 11.02 4.31 -28.73
C ILE A 403 11.61 5.73 -28.67
N THR A 404 12.20 6.10 -27.53
CA THR A 404 12.58 7.49 -27.26
C THR A 404 13.99 7.85 -27.72
N THR A 405 14.88 6.87 -27.84
CA THR A 405 16.31 7.13 -28.12
C THR A 405 16.62 6.87 -29.58
N ALA A 406 17.01 7.91 -30.33
CA ALA A 406 17.30 7.84 -31.76
C ALA A 406 18.67 7.22 -32.12
N GLY A 407 19.37 6.65 -31.15
CA GLY A 407 20.68 6.03 -31.34
C GLY A 407 21.00 5.07 -30.21
N VAL A 408 21.68 3.98 -30.54
CA VAL A 408 22.08 2.94 -29.59
C VAL A 408 23.51 3.23 -29.14
N THR A 409 23.75 3.23 -27.83
CA THR A 409 25.09 3.49 -27.26
C THR A 409 25.63 2.27 -26.51
N LEU A 410 26.93 2.27 -26.20
CA LEU A 410 27.54 1.20 -25.37
C LEU A 410 26.89 1.08 -23.98
N VAL A 411 26.25 2.14 -23.49
CA VAL A 411 25.58 2.14 -22.18
C VAL A 411 24.34 1.25 -22.19
N ASP A 412 23.79 0.94 -23.36
CA ASP A 412 22.58 0.14 -23.59
C ASP A 412 22.79 -1.34 -23.25
N LEU A 413 24.05 -1.77 -23.18
CA LEU A 413 24.43 -3.09 -22.64
C LEU A 413 23.89 -3.28 -21.21
N SER A 414 23.65 -2.19 -20.47
CA SER A 414 23.04 -2.21 -19.14
C SER A 414 21.73 -3.01 -19.11
N PHE A 415 20.86 -2.88 -20.11
CA PHE A 415 19.60 -3.63 -20.16
C PHE A 415 19.84 -5.14 -20.23
N GLY A 416 20.74 -5.57 -21.10
CA GLY A 416 21.12 -6.98 -21.21
C GLY A 416 21.78 -7.52 -19.94
N ILE A 417 22.70 -6.75 -19.35
CA ILE A 417 23.40 -7.12 -18.10
C ILE A 417 22.42 -7.24 -16.93
N VAL A 418 21.52 -6.26 -16.78
CA VAL A 418 20.47 -6.27 -15.75
C VAL A 418 19.56 -7.48 -15.95
N ALA A 419 19.12 -7.76 -17.19
CA ALA A 419 18.27 -8.91 -17.45
C ALA A 419 18.94 -10.26 -17.11
N LEU A 420 20.22 -10.46 -17.48
CA LEU A 420 20.98 -11.66 -17.12
C LEU A 420 21.11 -11.80 -15.59
N THR A 421 21.41 -10.69 -14.92
CA THR A 421 21.59 -10.66 -13.47
C THR A 421 20.28 -10.91 -12.74
N SER A 422 19.17 -10.29 -13.16
CA SER A 422 17.82 -10.56 -12.64
C SER A 422 17.43 -12.03 -12.83
N ALA A 423 17.67 -12.59 -14.02
CA ALA A 423 17.41 -14.01 -14.27
C ALA A 423 18.25 -14.92 -13.35
N ARG A 424 19.49 -14.53 -13.03
CA ARG A 424 20.35 -15.27 -12.12
C ARG A 424 19.87 -15.20 -10.68
N ILE A 425 19.54 -14.01 -10.19
CA ILE A 425 19.03 -13.80 -8.82
C ILE A 425 17.76 -14.62 -8.60
N LEU A 426 16.82 -14.62 -9.55
CA LEU A 426 15.61 -15.47 -9.50
C LEU A 426 15.95 -16.96 -9.47
N ASN A 427 16.95 -17.40 -10.23
CA ASN A 427 17.33 -18.81 -10.29
C ASN A 427 17.95 -19.31 -8.98
N TRP A 428 18.65 -18.47 -8.23
CA TRP A 428 19.24 -18.85 -6.94
C TRP A 428 18.22 -19.13 -5.84
N ASN A 429 17.05 -18.51 -5.91
CA ASN A 429 15.99 -18.70 -4.91
C ASN A 429 14.72 -19.33 -5.51
N LYS A 430 14.90 -20.18 -6.52
CA LYS A 430 13.80 -20.85 -7.23
C LYS A 430 12.89 -21.65 -6.29
N ASP A 431 13.44 -22.28 -5.25
CA ASP A 431 12.64 -23.12 -4.34
C ASP A 431 11.80 -22.29 -3.36
N ARG A 432 12.12 -20.99 -3.21
CA ARG A 432 11.40 -20.06 -2.34
C ARG A 432 10.30 -19.29 -3.06
N LEU A 433 10.23 -19.38 -4.39
CA LEU A 433 9.32 -18.63 -5.24
C LEU A 433 8.60 -19.60 -6.19
N GLU A 434 7.26 -19.62 -6.19
CA GLU A 434 6.44 -20.55 -6.97
C GLU A 434 6.76 -20.57 -8.50
N LEU A 435 6.25 -21.60 -9.19
CA LEU A 435 6.47 -21.94 -10.61
C LEU A 435 6.37 -20.78 -11.63
N LYS A 436 5.56 -19.73 -11.39
CA LYS A 436 5.46 -18.57 -12.30
C LYS A 436 6.80 -17.84 -12.50
N THR A 437 7.71 -17.94 -11.53
CA THR A 437 9.03 -17.30 -11.54
C THR A 437 9.96 -17.86 -12.62
N GLU A 438 9.76 -19.13 -13.01
CA GLU A 438 10.50 -19.78 -14.11
C GLU A 438 10.18 -19.13 -15.47
N GLN A 439 8.93 -18.72 -15.69
CA GLN A 439 8.50 -18.06 -16.92
C GLN A 439 9.13 -16.67 -17.02
N MET A 440 9.06 -15.87 -15.96
CA MET A 440 9.67 -14.53 -15.92
C MET A 440 11.18 -14.58 -16.13
N ARG A 441 11.86 -15.55 -15.50
CA ARG A 441 13.30 -15.79 -15.75
C ARG A 441 13.59 -16.03 -17.22
N ASN A 442 12.76 -16.82 -17.90
CA ASN A 442 12.95 -17.08 -19.33
C ASN A 442 12.76 -15.81 -20.15
N VAL A 443 11.80 -14.96 -19.81
CA VAL A 443 11.62 -13.70 -20.52
C VAL A 443 12.79 -12.74 -20.28
N TYR A 444 13.35 -12.67 -19.07
CA TYR A 444 14.60 -11.93 -18.84
C TYR A 444 15.74 -12.46 -19.72
N LEU A 445 15.94 -13.78 -19.79
CA LEU A 445 16.96 -14.37 -20.68
C LEU A 445 16.70 -14.07 -22.16
N ILE A 446 15.44 -14.10 -22.61
CA ILE A 446 15.07 -13.73 -23.97
C ILE A 446 15.35 -12.25 -24.23
N SER A 447 15.01 -11.37 -23.28
CA SER A 447 15.28 -9.93 -23.40
C SER A 447 16.78 -9.65 -23.49
N ALA A 448 17.62 -10.33 -22.71
CA ALA A 448 19.07 -10.23 -22.80
C ALA A 448 19.61 -10.78 -24.13
N PHE A 449 19.03 -11.88 -24.62
CA PHE A 449 19.42 -12.51 -25.89
C PHE A 449 19.21 -11.57 -27.08
N PHE A 450 18.14 -10.77 -27.09
CA PHE A 450 17.91 -9.79 -28.16
C PHE A 450 18.63 -8.46 -27.92
N ALA A 451 18.63 -7.96 -26.68
CA ALA A 451 19.22 -6.65 -26.37
C ALA A 451 20.73 -6.62 -26.62
N LEU A 452 21.49 -7.64 -26.19
CA LEU A 452 22.95 -7.60 -26.26
C LEU A 452 23.51 -7.62 -27.71
N PRO A 453 23.08 -8.54 -28.61
CA PRO A 453 23.50 -8.51 -30.00
C PRO A 453 23.04 -7.24 -30.72
N TYR A 454 21.82 -6.77 -30.44
CA TYR A 454 21.28 -5.54 -31.00
C TYR A 454 22.14 -4.33 -30.61
N THR A 455 22.52 -4.21 -29.34
CA THR A 455 23.42 -3.15 -28.89
C THR A 455 24.76 -3.19 -29.62
N PHE A 456 25.39 -4.36 -29.71
CA PHE A 456 26.67 -4.48 -30.43
C PHE A 456 26.58 -4.12 -31.91
N TYR A 457 25.47 -4.45 -32.58
CA TYR A 457 25.28 -4.16 -34.00
C TYR A 457 25.34 -2.65 -34.30
N PHE A 458 24.74 -1.82 -33.46
CA PHE A 458 24.65 -0.38 -33.71
C PHE A 458 25.78 0.45 -33.08
N THR A 459 26.53 -0.13 -32.13
CA THR A 459 27.55 0.61 -31.36
C THR A 459 28.96 0.33 -31.83
N VAL A 460 29.21 -0.88 -32.33
CA VAL A 460 30.52 -1.33 -32.76
C VAL A 460 30.69 -1.02 -34.24
N PRO A 461 31.86 -0.56 -34.69
CA PRO A 461 32.12 -0.37 -36.11
C PRO A 461 31.83 -1.64 -36.91
N GLU A 462 31.37 -1.49 -38.16
CA GLU A 462 30.88 -2.61 -38.99
C GLU A 462 31.85 -3.79 -39.04
N TYR A 463 33.16 -3.51 -39.08
CA TYR A 463 34.21 -4.51 -39.14
C TYR A 463 34.38 -5.39 -37.88
N PHE A 464 33.84 -4.97 -36.74
CA PHE A 464 33.94 -5.66 -35.46
C PHE A 464 32.62 -6.28 -34.97
N ILE A 465 31.51 -6.15 -35.71
CA ILE A 465 30.20 -6.68 -35.30
C ILE A 465 30.25 -8.20 -35.14
N SER A 466 30.79 -8.91 -36.12
CA SER A 466 30.92 -10.37 -36.10
C SER A 466 31.81 -10.87 -34.94
N ILE A 467 32.94 -10.19 -34.71
CA ILE A 467 33.86 -10.49 -33.60
C ILE A 467 33.18 -10.26 -32.25
N SER A 468 32.39 -9.19 -32.11
CA SER A 468 31.66 -8.86 -30.88
C SER A 468 30.59 -9.90 -30.55
N TRP A 469 29.85 -10.39 -31.56
CA TRP A 469 28.86 -11.46 -31.35
C TRP A 469 29.52 -12.82 -31.08
N ILE A 470 30.66 -13.13 -31.68
CA ILE A 470 31.47 -14.31 -31.31
C ILE A 470 31.91 -14.21 -29.85
N ALA A 471 32.43 -13.05 -29.43
CA ALA A 471 32.83 -12.81 -28.05
C ALA A 471 31.64 -12.99 -27.09
N LEU A 472 30.47 -12.45 -27.44
CA LEU A 472 29.23 -12.63 -26.67
C LEU A 472 28.80 -14.11 -26.60
N ALA A 473 28.92 -14.86 -27.69
CA ALA A 473 28.63 -16.30 -27.71
C ALA A 473 29.58 -17.09 -26.79
N VAL A 474 30.86 -16.71 -26.73
CA VAL A 474 31.85 -17.28 -25.80
C VAL A 474 31.49 -16.94 -24.35
N VAL A 475 31.07 -15.71 -24.06
CA VAL A 475 30.58 -15.30 -22.74
C VAL A 475 29.37 -16.14 -22.32
N TYR A 476 28.37 -16.33 -23.18
CA TYR A 476 27.25 -17.22 -22.87
C TYR A 476 27.67 -18.68 -22.67
N TYR A 477 28.64 -19.17 -23.44
CA TYR A 477 29.15 -20.54 -23.30
C TYR A 477 29.87 -20.73 -21.95
N THR A 478 30.74 -19.80 -21.58
CA THR A 478 31.46 -19.83 -20.29
C THR A 478 30.49 -19.74 -19.12
N LEU A 479 29.49 -18.85 -19.18
CA LEU A 479 28.39 -18.80 -18.20
C LEU A 479 27.63 -20.14 -18.13
N SER A 480 27.41 -20.82 -19.26
CA SER A 480 26.75 -22.14 -19.25
C SER A 480 27.53 -23.21 -18.50
N LEU A 481 28.88 -23.15 -18.53
CA LEU A 481 29.76 -24.07 -17.82
C LEU A 481 29.81 -23.75 -16.33
N VAL A 482 30.05 -22.48 -15.99
CA VAL A 482 30.16 -22.02 -14.59
C VAL A 482 28.85 -22.22 -13.84
N LEU A 483 27.71 -21.94 -14.49
CA LEU A 483 26.39 -22.00 -13.86
C LEU A 483 25.69 -23.36 -14.07
N ASN A 484 26.33 -24.29 -14.78
CA ASN A 484 25.80 -25.60 -15.19
C ASN A 484 24.34 -25.55 -15.69
N ASN A 485 24.01 -24.59 -16.56
CA ASN A 485 22.64 -24.33 -17.01
C ASN A 485 22.51 -24.41 -18.54
N ARG A 486 21.63 -25.31 -19.01
CA ARG A 486 21.42 -25.59 -20.44
C ARG A 486 20.88 -24.38 -21.22
N LYS A 487 20.19 -23.43 -20.59
CA LYS A 487 19.60 -22.27 -21.28
C LYS A 487 20.66 -21.29 -21.81
N TYR A 488 21.70 -21.03 -21.03
CA TYR A 488 22.85 -20.22 -21.47
C TYR A 488 23.62 -20.89 -22.63
N ARG A 489 23.66 -22.23 -22.65
CA ARG A 489 24.26 -22.98 -23.76
C ARG A 489 23.47 -22.78 -25.06
N TRP A 490 22.14 -22.78 -24.99
CA TRP A 490 21.30 -22.46 -26.15
C TRP A 490 21.48 -21.01 -26.60
N MET A 491 21.54 -20.04 -25.68
CA MET A 491 21.83 -18.63 -26.04
C MET A 491 23.17 -18.49 -26.78
N SER A 492 24.21 -19.20 -26.32
CA SER A 492 25.51 -19.25 -27.02
C SER A 492 25.38 -19.78 -28.45
N ILE A 493 24.71 -20.92 -28.63
CA ILE A 493 24.51 -21.53 -29.96
C ILE A 493 23.70 -20.61 -30.87
N TYR A 494 22.62 -20.01 -30.38
CA TYR A 494 21.80 -19.10 -31.18
C TYR A 494 22.51 -17.80 -31.54
N THR A 495 23.29 -17.23 -30.61
CA THR A 495 24.10 -16.02 -30.90
C THR A 495 25.17 -16.35 -31.94
N PHE A 496 25.78 -17.53 -31.83
CA PHE A 496 26.74 -18.00 -32.83
C PHE A 496 26.08 -18.23 -34.20
N LEU A 497 24.90 -18.85 -34.25
CA LEU A 497 24.14 -19.04 -35.48
C LEU A 497 23.75 -17.69 -36.10
N LEU A 498 23.30 -16.73 -35.29
CA LEU A 498 23.03 -15.37 -35.73
C LEU A 498 24.28 -14.73 -36.36
N THR A 499 25.45 -14.98 -35.77
CA THR A 499 26.73 -14.50 -36.31
C THR A 499 27.09 -15.16 -37.64
N LEU A 500 26.85 -16.48 -37.78
CA LEU A 500 27.05 -17.18 -39.04
C LEU A 500 26.16 -16.61 -40.14
N VAL A 501 24.88 -16.39 -39.85
CA VAL A 501 23.92 -15.80 -40.81
C VAL A 501 24.36 -14.39 -41.19
N TYR A 502 24.75 -13.56 -40.22
CA TYR A 502 25.22 -12.20 -40.47
C TYR A 502 26.48 -12.17 -41.35
N VAL A 503 27.49 -12.98 -41.03
CA VAL A 503 28.72 -13.07 -41.83
C VAL A 503 28.42 -13.64 -43.23
N ALA A 504 27.53 -14.62 -43.36
CA ALA A 504 27.15 -15.15 -44.67
C ALA A 504 26.43 -14.09 -45.52
N VAL A 505 25.46 -13.37 -44.96
CA VAL A 505 24.67 -12.38 -45.71
C VAL A 505 25.49 -11.12 -46.03
N ILE A 506 26.17 -10.54 -45.04
CA ILE A 506 26.91 -9.28 -45.21
C ILE A 506 28.33 -9.51 -45.76
N GLY A 507 28.96 -10.63 -45.40
CA GLY A 507 30.25 -11.03 -45.99
C GLY A 507 30.13 -11.35 -47.48
N LEU A 508 28.97 -11.76 -47.99
CA LEU A 508 28.75 -11.92 -49.43
C LEU A 508 28.44 -10.59 -50.15
N THR A 509 27.78 -9.64 -49.48
CA THR A 509 27.27 -8.39 -50.09
C THR A 509 28.15 -7.15 -49.88
N SER A 510 29.14 -7.21 -48.97
CA SER A 510 30.07 -6.09 -48.72
C SER A 510 30.95 -5.77 -49.93
N HIS A 511 31.23 -4.50 -50.18
CA HIS A 511 32.09 -4.06 -51.30
C HIS A 511 33.58 -4.01 -50.91
N ASP A 512 33.91 -4.03 -49.61
CA ASP A 512 35.27 -4.01 -49.10
C ASP A 512 35.86 -5.42 -48.96
N ASN A 513 36.90 -5.71 -49.74
CA ASN A 513 37.60 -6.99 -49.73
C ASN A 513 38.26 -7.32 -48.38
N THR A 514 38.65 -6.30 -47.60
CA THR A 514 39.29 -6.49 -46.29
C THR A 514 38.30 -7.07 -45.29
N TYR A 515 37.08 -6.53 -45.28
CA TYR A 515 36.01 -7.00 -44.38
C TYR A 515 35.57 -8.43 -44.71
N LYS A 516 35.51 -8.80 -45.98
CA LYS A 516 35.23 -10.17 -46.42
C LYS A 516 36.24 -11.15 -45.86
N ILE A 517 37.53 -10.88 -46.07
CA ILE A 517 38.62 -11.79 -45.65
C ILE A 517 38.58 -11.98 -44.13
N ILE A 518 38.48 -10.89 -43.36
CA ILE A 518 38.47 -10.95 -41.89
C ILE A 518 37.25 -11.72 -41.38
N SER A 519 36.05 -11.46 -41.94
CA SER A 519 34.82 -12.11 -41.51
C SER A 519 34.81 -13.62 -41.84
N PHE A 520 35.28 -14.02 -43.03
CA PHE A 520 35.39 -15.44 -43.39
C PHE A 520 36.46 -16.18 -42.58
N LEU A 521 37.59 -15.53 -42.29
CA LEU A 521 38.65 -16.13 -41.47
C LEU A 521 38.19 -16.30 -40.01
N ALA A 522 37.55 -15.29 -39.42
CA ALA A 522 36.95 -15.38 -38.10
C ALA A 522 35.89 -16.50 -38.03
N LEU A 523 35.04 -16.61 -39.04
CA LEU A 523 34.03 -17.67 -39.15
C LEU A 523 34.68 -19.07 -39.23
N GLY A 524 35.69 -19.24 -40.08
CA GLY A 524 36.41 -20.50 -40.25
C GLY A 524 37.09 -20.99 -38.97
N VAL A 525 37.84 -20.11 -38.30
CA VAL A 525 38.51 -20.41 -37.02
C VAL A 525 37.48 -20.83 -35.97
N THR A 526 36.34 -20.14 -35.91
CA THR A 526 35.33 -20.41 -34.88
C THR A 526 34.59 -21.72 -35.12
N LEU A 527 34.27 -22.08 -36.37
CA LEU A 527 33.68 -23.39 -36.72
C LEU A 527 34.62 -24.55 -36.37
N ILE A 528 35.92 -24.40 -36.65
CA ILE A 528 36.94 -25.40 -36.29
C ILE A 528 37.01 -25.57 -34.77
N ALA A 529 37.06 -24.47 -34.01
CA ALA A 529 37.09 -24.50 -32.56
C ALA A 529 35.87 -25.22 -31.96
N ILE A 530 34.66 -24.94 -32.47
CA ILE A 530 33.42 -25.59 -32.02
C ILE A 530 33.43 -27.09 -32.35
N SER A 531 33.87 -27.45 -33.56
CA SER A 531 34.00 -28.85 -33.99
C SER A 531 34.91 -29.66 -33.04
N ILE A 532 36.05 -29.08 -32.65
CA ILE A 532 36.99 -29.70 -31.71
C ILE A 532 36.35 -29.87 -30.32
N ILE A 533 35.68 -28.85 -29.80
CA ILE A 533 35.03 -28.89 -28.47
C ILE A 533 33.93 -29.96 -28.43
N TYR A 534 33.09 -30.05 -29.46
CA TYR A 534 32.02 -31.04 -29.53
C TYR A 534 32.57 -32.47 -29.66
N THR A 535 33.62 -32.65 -30.46
CA THR A 535 34.28 -33.94 -30.64
C THR A 535 34.88 -34.45 -29.33
N LYS A 536 35.61 -33.60 -28.58
CA LYS A 536 36.16 -33.96 -27.26
C LYS A 536 35.08 -34.33 -26.23
N ARG A 537 33.93 -33.64 -26.25
CA ARG A 537 32.83 -33.90 -25.30
C ARG A 537 32.06 -35.18 -25.61
N LYS A 538 31.88 -35.50 -26.90
CA LYS A 538 31.28 -36.77 -27.34
C LYS A 538 32.14 -37.98 -26.97
N VAL A 539 33.47 -37.82 -27.00
CA VAL A 539 34.43 -38.82 -26.51
C VAL A 539 34.31 -38.99 -24.99
N LYS A 540 34.23 -37.89 -24.21
CA LYS A 540 34.08 -37.96 -22.74
C LYS A 540 32.77 -38.62 -22.27
N ASN A 541 31.66 -38.38 -22.95
CA ASN A 541 30.37 -39.03 -22.63
C ASN A 541 30.29 -40.51 -23.05
N LYS A 542 31.17 -40.98 -23.95
CA LYS A 542 31.28 -42.39 -24.34
C LYS A 542 32.13 -43.22 -23.37
N ILE A 543 32.85 -42.58 -22.44
CA ILE A 543 33.73 -43.25 -21.47
C ILE A 543 33.02 -43.46 -20.11
N ILE A 544 31.79 -42.94 -19.94
CA ILE A 544 30.99 -43.03 -18.70
C ILE A 544 29.65 -43.77 -18.95
N VAL A 545 29.56 -44.58 -20.01
CA VAL A 545 28.44 -45.52 -20.22
C VAL A 545 28.98 -46.93 -20.13
#